data_AF-A0A539ECA1-F1
#
_entry.id   AF-A0A539ECA1-F1
#
_cell.length_a   1.000
_cell.length_b   1.000
_cell.length_c   1.000
_cell.angle_alpha   90.00
_cell.angle_beta   90.00
_cell.angle_gamma   90.00
#
_symmetry.space_group_name_H-M   'P 1'
#
loop_
_entity.id
_entity.type
_entity.pdbx_description
1 polymer ?
#
loop_
_entity_poly.entity_id
_entity_poly.type
_entity_poly.pdbx_seq_one_letter_code
_entity_poly.pdbx_strand_id
1 'polypeptide(L)' 'MLGFSSDLMVSQASDEEGVDRHEWENRLDYAIGQLTTSLSHRVIEYDNLKYNLTFFRVERHF' A
#
# COMPACT_ATOMS: atom_id res chain seq x y z
N MET A 1 -1.55 -17.90 -8.77
CA MET A 1 -2.35 -16.80 -9.35
C MET A 1 -1.56 -15.52 -9.18
N LEU A 2 -1.43 -14.73 -10.24
CA LEU A 2 -0.77 -13.41 -10.22
C LEU A 2 -1.87 -12.34 -10.17
N GLY A 3 -1.72 -11.35 -9.29
CA GLY A 3 -2.62 -10.23 -9.15
C GLY A 3 -1.87 -8.93 -8.92
N PHE A 4 -2.38 -7.86 -9.51
CA PHE A 4 -1.89 -6.49 -9.30
C PHE A 4 -3.06 -5.60 -8.87
N SER A 5 -2.86 -4.81 -7.82
CA SER A 5 -3.78 -3.75 -7.41
C SER A 5 -3.06 -2.41 -7.30
N SER A 6 -3.79 -1.34 -7.57
CA SER A 6 -3.35 0.04 -7.38
C SER A 6 -4.48 0.79 -6.71
N ASP A 7 -4.25 1.24 -5.48
CA ASP A 7 -5.27 1.76 -4.59
C ASP A 7 -4.88 3.19 -4.18
N LEU A 8 -5.79 4.15 -4.37
CA LEU A 8 -5.63 5.54 -3.94
C LEU A 8 -6.62 5.84 -2.83
N MET A 9 -6.12 6.29 -1.69
CA MET A 9 -6.91 6.65 -0.52
C MET A 9 -6.65 8.11 -0.14
N VAL A 10 -7.73 8.86 0.08
CA VAL A 10 -7.71 10.28 0.43
C VAL A 10 -8.49 10.46 1.73
N SER A 11 -7.87 11.07 2.73
CA SER A 11 -8.50 11.38 4.02
C SER A 11 -8.46 12.88 4.27
N GLN A 12 -9.59 13.45 4.69
CA GLN A 12 -9.71 14.86 5.08
C GLN A 12 -9.74 14.95 6.61
N ALA A 13 -9.03 15.93 7.19
CA ALA A 13 -9.17 16.24 8.61
C ALA A 13 -10.48 17.02 8.86
N SER A 14 -10.97 16.95 10.10
CA SER A 14 -12.24 17.57 10.53
C SER A 14 -12.16 19.09 10.74
N ASP A 15 -10.96 19.69 10.70
CA ASP A 15 -10.78 21.13 10.90
C ASP A 15 -10.70 21.85 9.54
N GLU A 16 -11.17 23.11 9.50
CA GLU A 16 -11.61 23.89 8.32
C GLU A 16 -10.60 24.04 7.15
N GLU A 17 -9.36 23.58 7.24
CA GLU A 17 -8.35 23.74 6.19
C GLU A 17 -7.43 22.52 6.08
N GLY A 18 -7.76 21.54 5.22
CA GLY A 18 -6.72 20.65 4.67
C GLY A 18 -7.14 19.20 4.42
N VAL A 19 -6.86 18.73 3.21
CA VAL A 19 -6.72 17.29 2.98
C VAL A 19 -5.47 16.84 3.73
N ASP A 20 -5.66 16.01 4.76
CA ASP A 20 -4.61 15.71 5.74
C ASP A 20 -3.75 14.52 5.32
N ARG A 21 -4.30 13.59 4.51
CA ARG A 21 -3.53 12.42 4.05
C ARG A 21 -3.92 11.93 2.66
N HIS A 22 -2.92 11.79 1.80
CA HIS A 22 -3.00 11.04 0.55
C HIS A 22 -2.13 9.78 0.65
N GLU A 23 -2.69 8.64 0.27
CA GLU A 23 -1.97 7.37 0.25
C GLU A 23 -2.21 6.66 -1.07
N TRP A 24 -1.12 6.31 -1.76
CA TRP A 24 -1.16 5.52 -2.98
C TRP A 24 -0.36 4.24 -2.79
N GLU A 25 -1.01 3.08 -2.94
CA GLU A 25 -0.39 1.77 -2.86
C GLU A 25 -0.44 1.07 -4.21
N ASN A 26 0.68 0.47 -4.60
CA ASN A 26 0.74 -0.53 -5.65
C ASN A 26 1.14 -1.86 -5.01
N ARG A 27 0.36 -2.91 -5.26
CA ARG A 27 0.61 -4.24 -4.71
C ARG A 27 0.63 -5.29 -5.80
N LEU A 28 1.64 -6.14 -5.76
CA LEU A 28 1.81 -7.31 -6.60
C LEU A 28 1.76 -8.55 -5.71
N ASP A 29 0.72 -9.36 -5.89
CA ASP A 29 0.52 -10.61 -5.19
C ASP A 29 0.73 -11.78 -6.14
N TYR A 30 1.47 -12.79 -5.69
CA TYR A 30 1.71 -14.00 -6.46
C TYR A 30 1.65 -15.23 -5.57
N ALA A 31 0.85 -16.21 -5.99
CA ALA A 31 0.68 -17.49 -5.30
C ALA A 31 1.08 -18.65 -6.20
N ILE A 32 1.95 -19.55 -5.71
CA ILE A 32 2.27 -20.84 -6.32
C ILE A 32 2.12 -21.94 -5.26
N GLY A 33 1.14 -22.83 -5.45
CA GLY A 33 0.89 -23.93 -4.52
C GLY A 33 0.63 -23.40 -3.10
N GLN A 34 1.48 -23.79 -2.16
CA GLN A 34 1.41 -23.34 -0.76
C GLN A 34 2.23 -22.06 -0.47
N LEU A 35 2.92 -21.50 -1.46
CA LEU A 35 3.74 -20.29 -1.32
C LEU A 35 2.97 -19.07 -1.81
N THR A 36 2.86 -18.05 -0.96
CA THR A 36 2.30 -16.74 -1.29
C THR A 36 3.38 -15.67 -1.10
N THR A 37 3.62 -14.87 -2.13
CA THR A 37 4.55 -13.74 -2.12
C THR A 37 3.80 -12.46 -2.42
N SER A 38 4.10 -11.40 -1.68
CA SER A 38 3.49 -10.08 -1.86
C SER A 38 4.58 -9.01 -1.84
N LEU A 39 4.54 -8.11 -2.81
CA LEU A 39 5.36 -6.91 -2.87
C LEU A 39 4.42 -5.71 -2.92
N SER A 40 4.55 -4.78 -1.97
CA SER A 40 3.82 -3.51 -2.02
C SER A 40 4.77 -2.33 -1.97
N HIS A 41 4.42 -1.31 -2.73
CA HIS A 41 5.04 0.00 -2.66
C HIS A 41 3.97 1.03 -2.36
N ARG A 42 4.19 1.81 -1.30
CA ARG A 42 3.22 2.76 -0.79
C ARG A 42 3.85 4.14 -0.63
N VAL A 43 3.20 5.15 -1.20
CA VAL A 43 3.53 6.56 -1.04
C VAL A 43 2.48 7.17 -0.12
N ILE A 44 2.92 7.80 0.98
CA ILE A 44 2.03 8.50 1.91
C ILE A 44 2.48 9.95 1.99
N GLU A 45 1.56 10.86 1.74
CA GLU A 45 1.76 12.31 1.90
C GLU A 45 0.85 12.78 3.03
N TYR A 46 1.44 13.39 4.07
CA TYR A 46 0.77 13.86 5.28
C TYR A 46 1.47 15.13 5.79
N ASP A 47 0.74 16.21 6.01
CA ASP A 47 1.24 17.46 6.62
C ASP A 47 2.67 17.87 6.15
N ASN A 48 2.87 17.96 4.83
CA ASN A 48 4.14 18.21 4.11
C ASN A 48 5.24 17.14 4.21
N LEU A 49 5.01 16.02 4.88
CA LEU A 49 5.90 14.87 4.90
C LEU A 49 5.52 13.87 3.81
N LYS A 50 6.54 13.31 3.15
CA LYS A 50 6.38 12.26 2.15
C LYS A 50 7.13 11.00 2.57
N TYR A 51 6.40 9.92 2.74
CA TYR A 51 6.93 8.60 3.07
C TYR A 51 6.85 7.70 1.85
N ASN A 52 7.93 6.94 1.63
CA ASN A 52 7.98 5.87 0.64
C ASN A 52 8.26 4.57 1.39
N LEU A 53 7.30 3.66 1.37
CA LEU A 53 7.37 2.38 2.07
C LEU A 53 7.36 1.26 1.04
N THR A 54 8.26 0.29 1.23
CA THR A 54 8.28 -0.93 0.42
C THR A 54 8.20 -2.12 1.37
N PHE A 55 7.17 -2.94 1.20
CA PHE A 55 7.01 -4.16 1.97
C PHE A 55 7.13 -5.37 1.06
N PHE A 56 7.91 -6.33 1.52
CA PHE A 56 8.01 -7.64 0.90
C PHE A 56 7.62 -8.70 1.91
N ARG A 57 6.74 -9.61 1.51
CA ARG A 57 6.24 -10.68 2.37
C ARG A 57 6.27 -12.01 1.62
N VAL A 58 6.73 -13.03 2.32
CA VAL A 58 6.72 -14.42 1.86
C VAL A 58 6.07 -15.27 2.94
N GLU A 59 5.02 -15.98 2.57
CA GLU A 59 4.27 -16.87 3.45
C GLU A 59 4.24 -18.26 2.82
N ARG A 60 4.49 -19.29 3.64
CA ARG A 60 4.38 -20.69 3.24
C ARG A 60 3.36 -21.36 4.14
N HIS A 61 2.30 -21.87 3.53
CA HIS A 61 1.34 -22.73 4.21
C HIS A 61 1.95 -24.14 4.33
N PHE A 62 1.83 -24.76 5.50
CA PHE A 62 2.28 -26.13 5.75
C PHE A 62 1.07 -27.03 5.97
#